data_AF-A0A0A1WCB1-F1
#
_entry.id   AF-A0A0A1WCB1-F1
#
_cell.length_a   1.000
_cell.length_b   1.000
_cell.length_c   1.000
_cell.angle_alpha   90.00
_cell.angle_beta   90.00
_cell.angle_gamma   90.00
#
_symmetry.space_group_name_H-M   'P 1'
#
loop_
_entity.id
_entity.type
_entity.pdbx_description
1 polymer ?
#
loop_
_entity_poly.entity_id
_entity_poly.type
_entity_poly.pdbx_seq_one_letter_code
_entity_poly.pdbx_strand_id
1 'polypeptide(L)'
;TGQSAECPLDVFQRNGQPCQSNNGYCYNGKCPIMTNQCIHLWKPGVNVAPDACFEYNLQGTYKHHCGSENGRYIKCARQDIKCGRLFCVEPSTGNTITCQIFRSQDDPDYGMVDIGTKCADGKVCNSNRHCVDVNTAY
;
A
#
# COMPACT_ATOMS: atom_id res chain seq x y z
N THR A 1 1.84 16.91 31.03
CA THR A 1 1.73 16.43 32.42
C THR A 1 1.45 17.55 33.43
N GLY A 2 1.06 18.76 33.02
CA GLY A 2 0.88 19.91 33.93
C GLY A 2 2.18 20.43 34.57
N GLN A 3 3.28 19.68 34.45
CA GLN A 3 4.60 19.95 35.03
C GLN A 3 5.67 20.26 33.98
N SER A 4 5.31 20.24 32.70
CA SER A 4 6.19 20.60 31.58
C SER A 4 5.39 21.40 30.56
N ALA A 5 6.04 22.40 29.96
CA ALA A 5 5.55 23.14 28.80
C ALA A 5 5.74 22.34 27.50
N GLU A 6 6.51 21.24 27.54
CA GLU A 6 6.69 20.34 26.41
C GLU A 6 5.51 19.37 26.29
N CYS A 7 5.09 19.15 25.04
CA CYS A 7 4.16 18.08 24.73
C CYS A 7 4.85 16.73 25.03
N PRO A 8 4.17 15.75 25.65
CA PRO A 8 4.70 14.41 25.78
C PRO A 8 5.11 13.85 24.42
N LEU A 9 6.08 12.92 24.42
CA LEU A 9 6.41 12.16 23.22
C LEU A 9 5.15 11.53 22.63
N ASP A 10 5.02 11.61 21.31
CA ASP A 10 3.86 11.08 20.61
C ASP A 10 3.82 9.55 20.79
N VAL A 11 2.76 9.06 21.43
CA VAL A 11 2.62 7.64 21.77
C VAL A 11 1.66 7.02 20.76
N PHE A 12 2.20 6.31 19.79
CA PHE A 12 1.40 5.63 18.79
C PHE A 12 0.97 4.23 19.25
N GLN A 13 -0.16 3.78 18.74
CA GLN A 13 -0.54 2.37 18.85
C GLN A 13 0.54 1.49 18.21
N ARG A 14 0.80 0.34 18.82
CA ARG A 14 1.82 -0.62 18.34
C ARG A 14 1.56 -0.99 16.88
N ASN A 15 2.63 -1.04 16.09
CA ASN A 15 2.56 -1.53 14.72
C ASN A 15 1.94 -2.94 14.70
N GLY A 16 1.03 -3.18 13.76
CA GLY A 16 0.31 -4.44 13.62
C GLY A 16 -1.02 -4.52 14.37
N GLN A 17 -1.39 -3.52 15.17
CA GLN A 17 -2.71 -3.47 15.79
C GLN A 17 -3.80 -3.32 14.70
N PRO A 18 -4.88 -4.12 14.68
CA PRO A 18 -5.94 -3.95 13.69
C PRO A 18 -6.61 -2.57 13.80
N CYS A 19 -6.92 -1.95 12.66
CA CYS A 19 -7.50 -0.61 12.58
C CYS A 19 -8.53 -0.50 11.45
N GLN A 20 -9.33 0.57 11.47
CA GLN A 20 -10.44 0.83 10.51
C GLN A 20 -11.36 -0.38 10.31
N SER A 21 -11.87 -0.94 11.41
CA SER A 21 -12.76 -2.11 11.38
C SER A 21 -12.12 -3.34 10.70
N ASN A 22 -10.85 -3.63 11.02
CA ASN A 22 -10.04 -4.73 10.48
C ASN A 22 -9.68 -4.62 8.98
N ASN A 23 -9.87 -3.44 8.36
CA ASN A 23 -9.43 -3.20 6.98
C ASN A 23 -7.94 -2.91 6.88
N GLY A 24 -7.27 -2.59 7.98
CA GLY A 24 -5.84 -2.31 8.02
C GLY A 24 -5.18 -2.73 9.32
N TYR A 25 -3.87 -2.49 9.38
CA TYR A 25 -3.05 -2.65 10.58
C TYR A 25 -2.28 -1.35 10.83
N CYS A 26 -2.12 -0.97 12.10
CA CYS A 26 -1.41 0.24 12.48
C CYS A 26 0.05 0.16 12.02
N TYR A 27 0.55 1.27 11.49
CA TYR A 27 1.94 1.45 11.12
C TYR A 27 2.34 2.91 11.36
N ASN A 28 3.30 3.13 12.26
CA ASN A 28 3.83 4.45 12.65
C ASN A 28 2.74 5.49 12.90
N GLY A 29 1.77 5.14 13.76
CA GLY A 29 0.66 6.04 14.14
C GLY A 29 -0.45 6.18 13.11
N LYS A 30 -0.33 5.56 11.93
CA LYS A 30 -1.33 5.60 10.86
C LYS A 30 -1.96 4.22 10.63
N CYS A 31 -3.05 4.20 9.87
CA CYS A 31 -3.68 2.97 9.38
C CYS A 31 -3.63 2.96 7.84
N PRO A 32 -2.50 2.56 7.24
CA PRO A 32 -2.38 2.53 5.77
C PRO A 32 -3.30 1.46 5.19
N ILE A 33 -4.24 1.90 4.36
CA ILE A 33 -5.13 1.01 3.59
C ILE A 33 -5.18 1.44 2.13
N MET A 34 -5.29 0.46 1.23
CA MET A 34 -5.27 0.70 -0.23
C MET A 34 -6.39 1.65 -0.68
N THR A 35 -7.58 1.61 -0.07
CA THR A 35 -8.69 2.50 -0.41
C THR A 35 -8.33 3.96 -0.20
N ASN A 36 -7.72 4.29 0.95
CA ASN A 36 -7.31 5.67 1.24
C ASN A 36 -6.16 6.11 0.34
N GLN A 37 -5.26 5.20 -0.02
CA GLN A 37 -4.20 5.49 -1.01
C GLN A 37 -4.78 5.79 -2.39
N CYS A 38 -5.75 5.01 -2.87
CA CYS A 38 -6.43 5.29 -4.14
C CYS A 38 -7.13 6.65 -4.13
N ILE A 39 -7.85 6.97 -3.06
CA ILE A 39 -8.53 8.27 -2.91
C ILE A 39 -7.51 9.42 -2.88
N HIS A 40 -6.38 9.24 -2.19
CA HIS A 40 -5.32 10.24 -2.09
C HIS A 40 -4.62 10.52 -3.42
N LEU A 41 -4.32 9.47 -4.19
CA LEU A 41 -3.62 9.58 -5.48
C LEU A 41 -4.51 10.12 -6.60
N TRP A 42 -5.81 9.85 -6.55
CA TRP A 42 -6.75 10.17 -7.63
C TRP A 42 -7.78 11.21 -7.21
N LYS A 43 -8.86 10.76 -6.55
CA LYS A 43 -9.97 11.59 -6.06
C LYS A 43 -10.92 10.74 -5.19
N PRO A 44 -11.84 11.37 -4.44
CA PRO A 44 -12.95 10.65 -3.81
C PRO A 44 -13.78 9.84 -4.81
N GLY A 45 -14.27 8.68 -4.38
CA GLY A 45 -15.10 7.77 -5.19
C GLY A 45 -14.32 6.70 -5.97
N VAL A 46 -13.00 6.81 -6.05
CA VAL A 46 -12.14 5.80 -6.69
C VAL A 46 -11.94 4.63 -5.72
N ASN A 47 -11.96 3.40 -6.24
CA ASN A 47 -11.85 2.17 -5.46
C ASN A 47 -10.56 1.42 -5.74
N VAL A 48 -10.20 0.48 -4.86
CA VAL A 48 -9.11 -0.47 -5.10
C VAL A 48 -9.49 -1.38 -6.27
N ALA A 49 -8.55 -1.61 -7.19
CA ALA A 49 -8.80 -2.48 -8.33
C ALA A 49 -8.92 -3.97 -7.92
N PRO A 50 -9.58 -4.80 -8.75
CA PRO A 50 -9.59 -6.25 -8.55
C PRO A 50 -8.19 -6.87 -8.54
N ASP A 51 -8.05 -8.04 -7.93
CA ASP A 51 -6.79 -8.78 -7.82
C ASP A 51 -6.13 -9.06 -9.18
N ALA A 52 -6.92 -9.27 -10.23
CA ALA A 52 -6.45 -9.44 -11.60
C ALA A 52 -5.58 -8.27 -12.08
N CYS A 53 -5.85 -7.03 -11.64
CA CYS A 53 -5.00 -5.89 -11.98
C CYS A 53 -3.63 -5.97 -11.30
N PHE A 54 -3.55 -6.52 -10.09
CA PHE A 54 -2.27 -6.65 -9.38
C PHE A 54 -1.36 -7.70 -10.02
N GLU A 55 -1.88 -8.64 -10.83
CA GLU A 55 -1.05 -9.61 -11.57
C GLU A 55 -0.06 -8.94 -12.53
N TYR A 56 -0.34 -7.72 -13.00
CA TYR A 56 0.61 -6.96 -13.80
C TYR A 56 1.95 -6.74 -13.09
N ASN A 57 1.96 -6.71 -11.74
CA ASN A 57 3.19 -6.56 -10.96
C ASN A 57 4.17 -7.74 -11.09
N LEU A 58 3.75 -8.86 -11.69
CA LEU A 58 4.63 -9.98 -12.04
C LEU A 58 5.56 -9.68 -13.22
N GLN A 59 5.32 -8.60 -13.97
CA GLN A 59 6.09 -8.28 -15.18
C GLN A 59 7.50 -7.73 -14.87
N GLY A 60 7.69 -7.06 -13.73
CA GLY A 60 8.99 -6.45 -13.39
C GLY A 60 9.40 -5.33 -14.34
N THR A 61 8.45 -4.49 -14.73
CA THR A 61 8.67 -3.33 -15.61
C THR A 61 8.70 -2.04 -14.80
N TYR A 62 9.07 -0.93 -15.44
CA TYR A 62 9.07 0.39 -14.79
C TYR A 62 7.72 0.87 -14.25
N LYS A 63 6.62 0.24 -14.67
CA LYS A 63 5.26 0.51 -14.19
C LYS A 63 4.78 -0.52 -13.18
N HIS A 64 5.26 -1.75 -13.29
CA HIS A 64 4.68 -2.91 -12.63
C HIS A 64 5.78 -3.76 -12.00
N HIS A 65 6.05 -3.53 -10.72
CA HIS A 65 7.17 -4.11 -9.99
C HIS A 65 6.94 -4.08 -8.47
N CYS A 66 7.79 -4.79 -7.72
CA CYS A 66 7.92 -4.78 -6.26
C CYS A 66 9.23 -4.10 -5.86
N GLY A 67 9.38 -2.83 -6.22
CA GLY A 67 10.59 -2.05 -5.96
C GLY A 67 11.67 -2.21 -7.05
N SER A 68 12.81 -1.58 -6.81
CA SER A 68 13.94 -1.59 -7.71
C SER A 68 15.25 -1.69 -6.95
N GLU A 69 16.21 -2.41 -7.51
CA GLU A 69 17.56 -2.54 -6.97
C GLU A 69 18.57 -2.28 -8.08
N ASN A 70 19.56 -1.42 -7.84
CA ASN A 70 20.62 -1.08 -8.80
C ASN A 70 20.09 -0.68 -10.19
N GLY A 71 19.02 0.12 -10.23
CA GLY A 71 18.40 0.58 -11.49
C GLY A 71 17.56 -0.47 -12.22
N ARG A 72 17.39 -1.67 -11.66
CA ARG A 72 16.56 -2.74 -12.23
C ARG A 72 15.26 -2.89 -11.44
N TYR A 73 14.14 -2.99 -12.15
CA TYR A 73 12.83 -3.26 -11.57
C TYR A 73 12.71 -4.74 -11.18
N ILE A 74 12.29 -4.99 -9.94
CA ILE A 74 12.13 -6.33 -9.39
C ILE A 74 10.69 -6.78 -9.62
N LYS A 75 10.49 -7.92 -10.30
CA LYS A 75 9.15 -8.51 -10.41
C LYS A 75 8.66 -8.95 -9.04
N CYS A 76 7.36 -8.79 -8.77
CA CYS A 76 6.78 -9.37 -7.56
C CYS A 76 6.78 -10.91 -7.65
N ALA A 77 6.90 -11.59 -6.52
CA ALA A 77 6.42 -12.96 -6.42
C ALA A 77 4.89 -12.96 -6.35
N ARG A 78 4.28 -14.13 -6.59
CA ARG A 78 2.81 -14.22 -6.69
C ARG A 78 2.09 -13.82 -5.40
N GLN A 79 2.67 -14.16 -4.24
CA GLN A 79 2.13 -13.74 -2.94
C GLN A 79 2.33 -12.24 -2.64
N ASP A 80 3.24 -11.56 -3.37
CA ASP A 80 3.66 -10.18 -3.09
C ASP A 80 3.03 -9.17 -4.05
N ILE A 81 2.20 -9.60 -4.99
CA ILE A 81 1.60 -8.72 -6.02
C ILE A 81 0.85 -7.53 -5.42
N LYS A 82 0.32 -7.68 -4.20
CA LYS A 82 -0.40 -6.65 -3.44
C LYS A 82 0.53 -5.65 -2.73
N CYS A 83 1.85 -5.81 -2.83
CA CYS A 83 2.85 -4.92 -2.25
C CYS A 83 3.69 -4.17 -3.30
N GLY A 84 3.36 -4.34 -4.58
CA GLY A 84 3.96 -3.61 -5.70
C GLY A 84 3.23 -2.30 -6.03
N ARG A 85 3.04 -2.03 -7.33
CA ARG A 85 2.24 -0.89 -7.81
C ARG A 85 0.79 -1.01 -7.31
N LEU A 86 0.25 0.10 -6.80
CA LEU A 86 -1.17 0.18 -6.45
C LEU A 86 -2.02 0.33 -7.71
N PHE A 87 -3.09 -0.45 -7.79
CA PHE A 87 -4.09 -0.35 -8.85
C PHE A 87 -5.42 0.13 -8.28
N CYS A 88 -6.01 1.10 -8.98
CA CYS A 88 -7.29 1.71 -8.64
C CYS A 88 -8.25 1.60 -9.82
N VAL A 89 -9.55 1.73 -9.55
CA VAL A 89 -10.61 1.77 -10.56
C VAL A 89 -11.56 2.93 -10.25
N GLU A 90 -11.94 3.68 -11.27
CA GLU A 90 -13.03 4.64 -11.15
C GLU A 90 -14.39 3.91 -11.04
N PRO A 91 -15.43 4.56 -10.47
CA PRO A 91 -16.79 4.06 -10.53
C PRO A 91 -17.18 3.79 -11.98
N SER A 92 -17.60 2.56 -12.25
CA SER A 92 -17.89 2.09 -13.61
C SER A 92 -19.00 2.93 -14.24
N THR A 93 -18.69 3.67 -15.31
CA THR A 93 -19.68 4.29 -16.21
C THR A 93 -20.15 3.30 -17.30
N GLY A 94 -19.73 2.02 -17.23
CA GLY A 94 -20.05 0.94 -18.18
C GLY A 94 -19.48 -0.42 -17.73
N ASN A 95 -19.35 -1.39 -18.64
CA ASN A 95 -18.93 -2.77 -18.32
C ASN A 95 -17.40 -3.01 -18.33
N THR A 96 -16.59 -2.00 -18.65
CA THR A 96 -15.14 -2.18 -18.81
C THR A 96 -14.38 -1.74 -17.56
N ILE A 97 -13.68 -2.66 -16.91
CA ILE A 97 -12.77 -2.36 -15.79
C ILE A 97 -11.42 -1.92 -16.35
N THR A 98 -11.01 -0.69 -16.05
CA THR A 98 -9.67 -0.18 -16.42
C THR A 98 -8.78 -0.15 -15.18
N CYS A 99 -7.70 -0.94 -15.20
CA CYS A 99 -6.71 -0.97 -14.12
C CYS A 99 -5.84 0.30 -14.17
N GLN A 100 -6.17 1.31 -13.37
CA GLN A 100 -5.44 2.58 -13.34
C GLN A 100 -4.28 2.53 -12.36
N ILE A 101 -3.13 3.09 -12.75
CA ILE A 101 -1.95 3.27 -11.89
C ILE A 101 -1.60 4.75 -11.80
N PHE A 102 -1.16 5.20 -10.64
CA PHE A 102 -0.53 6.51 -10.49
C PHE A 102 0.98 6.35 -10.50
N ARG A 103 1.69 7.22 -11.23
CA ARG A 103 3.15 7.25 -11.28
C ARG A 103 3.63 8.69 -11.35
N SER A 104 4.51 9.09 -10.42
CA SER A 104 5.24 10.35 -10.54
C SER A 104 6.43 10.20 -11.49
N GLN A 105 6.81 11.28 -12.18
CA GLN A 105 8.04 11.31 -12.96
C GLN A 105 9.28 11.46 -12.06
N ASP A 106 9.13 12.16 -10.94
CA ASP A 106 10.21 12.51 -10.02
C ASP A 106 10.46 11.42 -8.97
N ASP A 107 9.42 10.69 -8.60
CA ASP A 107 9.46 9.65 -7.59
C ASP A 107 8.86 8.34 -8.14
N PRO A 108 9.70 7.36 -8.53
CA PRO A 108 9.26 6.05 -8.99
C PRO A 108 8.46 5.27 -7.94
N ASP A 109 8.70 5.51 -6.65
CA ASP A 109 7.98 4.86 -5.55
C ASP A 109 6.62 5.51 -5.29
N TYR A 110 6.40 6.75 -5.74
CA TYR A 110 5.10 7.40 -5.61
C TYR A 110 4.03 6.66 -6.41
N GLY A 111 2.98 6.21 -5.71
CA GLY A 111 1.90 5.37 -6.23
C GLY A 111 2.13 3.86 -6.06
N MET A 112 3.22 3.44 -5.42
CA MET A 112 3.35 2.06 -4.91
C MET A 112 2.46 1.88 -3.66
N VAL A 113 2.14 0.64 -3.32
CA VAL A 113 1.40 0.33 -2.08
C VAL A 113 2.25 0.71 -0.86
N ASP A 114 1.72 1.51 0.07
CA ASP A 114 2.50 1.96 1.23
C ASP A 114 2.95 0.79 2.13
N ILE A 115 4.10 0.97 2.80
CA ILE A 115 4.57 0.03 3.83
C ILE A 115 3.56 -0.03 5.00
N GLY A 116 3.39 -1.21 5.58
CA GLY A 116 2.40 -1.49 6.62
C GLY A 116 0.98 -1.70 6.11
N THR A 117 0.72 -1.49 4.81
CA THR A 117 -0.60 -1.72 4.21
C THR A 117 -0.98 -3.19 4.30
N LYS A 118 -2.20 -3.46 4.71
CA LYS A 118 -2.77 -4.82 4.70
C LYS A 118 -2.81 -5.38 3.26
N CYS A 119 -2.15 -6.52 3.05
CA CYS A 119 -2.08 -7.19 1.75
C CYS A 119 -2.85 -8.52 1.71
N ALA A 120 -3.11 -9.10 2.88
CA ALA A 120 -4.01 -10.23 3.11
C ALA A 120 -4.44 -10.23 4.58
N ASP A 121 -5.35 -11.12 4.97
CA ASP A 121 -5.68 -11.31 6.38
C ASP A 121 -4.47 -11.77 7.17
N GLY A 122 -4.17 -11.07 8.27
CA GLY A 122 -2.99 -11.30 9.09
C GLY A 122 -1.68 -10.82 8.48
N LYS A 123 -1.69 -10.13 7.32
CA LYS A 123 -0.46 -9.78 6.58
C LYS A 123 -0.38 -8.33 6.16
N VAL A 124 0.86 -7.83 6.07
CA VAL A 124 1.19 -6.45 5.67
C VAL A 124 2.37 -6.42 4.69
N CYS A 125 2.45 -5.34 3.92
CA CYS A 125 3.62 -5.05 3.09
C CYS A 125 4.78 -4.53 3.91
N ASN A 126 5.92 -5.22 3.92
CA ASN A 126 7.14 -4.75 4.58
C ASN A 126 7.98 -3.82 3.68
N SER A 127 9.11 -3.35 4.21
CA SER A 127 10.06 -2.49 3.48
C SER A 127 10.65 -3.15 2.21
N ASN A 128 10.71 -4.48 2.17
CA ASN A 128 11.18 -5.24 1.01
C ASN A 128 10.05 -5.53 0.00
N ARG A 129 8.88 -4.88 0.14
CA ARG A 129 7.70 -5.10 -0.72
C ARG A 129 7.19 -6.54 -0.70
N HIS A 130 7.40 -7.27 0.40
CA HIS A 130 6.86 -8.61 0.61
C HIS A 130 5.58 -8.55 1.46
N CYS A 131 4.62 -9.41 1.14
CA CYS A 131 3.40 -9.60 1.92
C CYS A 131 3.63 -10.64 3.03
N VAL A 132 3.97 -10.16 4.22
CA VAL A 132 4.44 -10.98 5.35
C VAL A 132 3.46 -10.94 6.52
N ASP A 133 3.54 -11.91 7.42
CA ASP A 133 2.71 -11.94 8.62
C ASP A 133 2.96 -10.72 9.51
N VAL A 134 1.87 -10.09 9.94
CA VAL A 134 1.85 -8.85 10.72
C VAL A 134 2.63 -8.97 12.04
N ASN A 135 2.70 -10.19 12.60
CA ASN A 135 3.43 -10.49 13.82
C ASN A 135 4.96 -10.54 13.65
N THR A 136 5.44 -10.62 12.41
CA THR A 136 6.86 -10.72 12.04
C THR A 136 7.33 -9.57 11.14
N ALA A 137 6.44 -8.61 10.86
CA ALA A 137 6.66 -7.56 9.87
C ALA A 137 7.47 -6.37 10.39
N TYR A 138 7.55 -6.20 11.71
CA TYR A 138 8.06 -5.00 12.40
C TYR A 138 9.08 -5.36 13.47
#